data_AF-A0A1G4IQ38-F1
#
_entry.id   AF-A0A1G4IQ38-F1
#
_cell.length_a   1.000
_cell.length_b   1.000
_cell.length_c   1.000
_cell.angle_alpha   90.00
_cell.angle_beta   90.00
_cell.angle_gamma   90.00
#
_symmetry.space_group_name_H-M   'P 1'
#
loop_
_entity.id
_entity.type
_entity.pdbx_description
1 polymer ?
#
loop_
_entity_poly.entity_id
_entity_poly.type
_entity_poly.pdbx_seq_one_letter_code
_entity_poly.pdbx_strand_id
1 'polypeptide(L)'
;MKLVHFLMKLRNEQVTVELKNGTTVWGTLQTVSPQMNATLTDVKLSLPNKSGNGAVAGIFLSGGQHNNEQKTTSLQYINIRGSTIRQIILPDSLNLDSLLVDERHLNRLKRTGKLTDEYSKKRRMDSNGSSAKRVKRAM
;
A
#
# COMPACT_ATOMS: atom_id res chain seq x y z
N MET A 1 4.12 10.76 4.24
CA MET A 1 3.81 9.42 3.72
C MET A 1 2.60 9.53 2.80
N LYS A 2 2.62 8.96 1.59
CA LYS A 2 1.37 8.75 0.82
C LYS A 2 0.98 7.28 0.96
N LEU A 3 -0.24 7.01 1.43
CA LEU A 3 -0.74 5.66 1.69
C LEU A 3 -0.74 4.75 0.44
N VAL A 4 -0.75 5.35 -0.75
CA VAL A 4 -0.60 4.60 -2.00
C VAL A 4 0.68 3.77 -2.06
N HIS A 5 1.79 4.23 -1.47
CA HIS A 5 3.04 3.44 -1.46
C HIS A 5 2.93 2.20 -0.59
N PHE A 6 2.06 2.22 0.44
CA PHE A 6 1.72 1.02 1.19
C PHE A 6 0.92 0.06 0.31
N LEU A 7 -0.11 0.55 -0.40
CA LEU A 7 -0.91 -0.27 -1.32
C LEU A 7 -0.06 -0.89 -2.44
N MET A 8 0.97 -0.18 -2.92
CA MET A 8 1.94 -0.68 -3.90
C MET A 8 2.75 -1.89 -3.41
N LYS A 9 2.85 -2.12 -2.10
CA LYS A 9 3.54 -3.27 -1.52
C LYS A 9 2.67 -4.53 -1.40
N LEU A 10 1.34 -4.40 -1.54
CA LEU A 10 0.38 -5.51 -1.39
C LEU A 10 0.30 -6.44 -2.62
N ARG A 11 1.43 -6.62 -3.32
CA ARG A 11 1.48 -7.46 -4.51
C ARG A 11 1.29 -8.93 -4.09
N ASN A 12 0.48 -9.64 -4.88
CA ASN A 12 0.06 -11.02 -4.67
C ASN A 12 -0.81 -11.24 -3.42
N GLU A 13 -1.33 -10.18 -2.82
CA GLU A 13 -2.30 -10.28 -1.72
C GLU A 13 -3.72 -10.39 -2.25
N GLN A 14 -4.56 -11.17 -1.58
CA GLN A 14 -5.98 -11.24 -1.87
C GLN A 14 -6.70 -10.07 -1.22
N VAL A 15 -7.41 -9.28 -2.02
CA VAL A 15 -8.09 -8.08 -1.53
C VAL A 15 -9.52 -8.03 -2.05
N THR A 16 -10.37 -7.33 -1.31
CA THR A 16 -11.69 -6.95 -1.82
C THR A 16 -11.74 -5.46 -2.03
N VAL A 17 -11.94 -5.04 -3.28
CA VAL A 17 -12.06 -3.64 -3.67
C VAL A 17 -13.54 -3.29 -3.77
N GLU A 18 -14.00 -2.36 -2.95
CA GLU A 18 -15.33 -1.79 -3.10
C GLU A 18 -15.25 -0.51 -3.95
N LEU A 19 -16.05 -0.47 -5.01
CA LEU A 19 -16.14 0.66 -5.90
C LEU A 19 -17.23 1.64 -5.45
N LYS A 20 -17.12 2.90 -5.88
CA LYS A 20 -18.08 3.97 -5.56
C LYS A 20 -19.51 3.69 -6.06
N ASN A 21 -19.66 2.87 -7.08
CA ASN A 21 -20.97 2.43 -7.56
C ASN A 21 -21.57 1.27 -6.73
N GLY A 22 -20.87 0.79 -5.70
CA GLY A 22 -21.26 -0.33 -4.85
C GLY A 22 -20.89 -1.71 -5.40
N THR A 23 -20.29 -1.80 -6.59
CA THR A 23 -19.71 -3.06 -7.10
C THR A 23 -18.54 -3.46 -6.21
N THR A 24 -18.49 -4.74 -5.83
CA THR A 24 -17.35 -5.31 -5.12
C THR A 24 -16.55 -6.20 -6.06
N VAL A 25 -15.23 -6.10 -5.96
CA VAL A 25 -14.29 -6.84 -6.79
C VAL A 25 -13.34 -7.57 -5.85
N TRP A 26 -13.49 -8.88 -5.74
CA TRP A 26 -12.57 -9.74 -5.04
C TRP A 26 -11.53 -10.28 -6.02
N GLY A 27 -10.27 -10.36 -5.62
CA GLY A 27 -9.23 -10.99 -6.44
C GLY A 27 -7.82 -10.79 -5.88
N THR A 28 -6.84 -11.26 -6.64
CA THR A 28 -5.41 -11.14 -6.28
C THR A 28 -4.82 -9.86 -6.86
N LEU A 29 -4.25 -9.01 -6.03
CA LEU A 29 -3.68 -7.73 -6.44
C LEU A 29 -2.31 -7.92 -7.13
N GLN A 30 -2.19 -7.49 -8.38
CA GLN A 30 -0.93 -7.58 -9.13
C GLN A 30 -0.09 -6.32 -8.99
N THR A 31 -0.68 -5.16 -9.31
CA THR A 31 0.01 -3.87 -9.24
C THR A 31 -0.95 -2.75 -8.84
N VAL A 32 -0.38 -1.71 -8.23
CA VAL A 32 -1.07 -0.45 -7.91
C VAL A 32 -0.24 0.71 -8.44
N SER A 33 -0.86 1.65 -9.15
CA SER A 33 -0.18 2.87 -9.62
C SER A 33 -0.18 3.97 -8.53
N PRO A 34 0.64 5.02 -8.66
CA PRO A 34 0.58 6.19 -7.76
C PRO A 34 -0.77 6.91 -7.74
N GLN A 35 -1.59 6.74 -8.79
CA GLN A 35 -2.97 7.25 -8.89
C GLN A 35 -4.02 6.24 -8.38
N MET A 36 -3.58 5.15 -7.73
CA MET A 36 -4.39 4.02 -7.26
C MET A 36 -5.08 3.21 -8.35
N ASN A 37 -4.59 3.22 -9.60
CA ASN A 37 -5.07 2.26 -10.59
C ASN A 37 -4.63 0.87 -10.15
N ALA A 38 -5.55 -0.07 -10.05
CA ALA A 38 -5.30 -1.41 -9.53
C ALA A 38 -5.52 -2.44 -10.63
N THR A 39 -4.57 -3.36 -10.75
CA THR A 39 -4.68 -4.52 -11.63
C THR A 39 -4.89 -5.74 -10.75
N LEU A 40 -5.97 -6.49 -10.98
CA LEU A 40 -6.26 -7.73 -10.26
C LEU A 40 -6.38 -8.91 -11.22
N THR A 41 -6.01 -10.09 -10.75
CA THR A 41 -6.22 -11.38 -11.42
C THR A 41 -7.09 -12.30 -10.58
N ASP A 42 -7.64 -13.35 -11.20
CA ASP A 42 -8.53 -14.33 -10.56
C ASP A 42 -9.68 -13.64 -9.82
N VAL A 43 -10.42 -12.85 -10.60
CA VAL A 43 -11.35 -11.85 -10.09
C VAL A 43 -12.75 -12.44 -10.02
N LYS A 44 -13.40 -12.22 -8.89
CA LYS A 44 -14.85 -12.39 -8.72
C LYS A 44 -15.47 -11.03 -8.49
N LEU A 45 -16.25 -10.59 -9.46
CA LEU A 45 -16.96 -9.32 -9.41
C LEU A 45 -18.40 -9.57 -8.94
N SER A 46 -18.92 -8.74 -8.04
CA SER A 46 -20.28 -8.85 -7.49
C SER A 46 -20.99 -7.50 -7.49
N LEU A 47 -22.27 -7.50 -7.84
CA LEU A 47 -23.11 -6.31 -7.80
C LEU A 47 -23.72 -6.05 -6.42
N PRO A 48 -23.96 -4.78 -6.07
CA PRO A 48 -24.71 -4.45 -4.87
C PRO A 48 -26.18 -4.85 -5.04
N ASN A 49 -26.76 -5.40 -3.96
CA ASN A 49 -28.13 -5.94 -3.93
C ASN A 49 -29.24 -4.88 -4.12
N LYS A 50 -28.88 -3.58 -4.15
CA LYS A 50 -29.79 -2.43 -4.28
C LYS A 50 -29.45 -1.45 -5.42
N SER A 51 -28.67 -1.83 -6.44
CA SER A 51 -28.36 -0.88 -7.53
C SER A 51 -29.43 -0.83 -8.60
N GLY A 52 -29.91 0.40 -8.89
CA GLY A 52 -30.60 0.74 -10.12
C GLY A 52 -29.79 0.40 -11.38
N ASN A 53 -30.48 0.40 -12.52
CA ASN A 53 -30.09 -0.17 -13.81
C ASN A 53 -28.66 0.14 -14.32
N GLY A 54 -28.00 1.20 -13.86
CA GLY A 54 -26.67 1.62 -14.34
C GLY A 54 -25.50 0.69 -13.98
N ALA A 55 -25.44 0.11 -12.78
CA ALA A 55 -24.34 -0.80 -12.40
C ALA A 55 -24.43 -2.14 -13.11
N VAL A 56 -25.64 -2.52 -13.50
CA VAL A 56 -26.01 -3.79 -14.12
C VAL A 56 -25.44 -3.91 -15.54
N ALA A 57 -25.49 -2.82 -16.31
CA ALA A 57 -25.05 -2.78 -17.70
C ALA A 57 -23.54 -3.03 -17.85
N GLY A 58 -22.72 -2.53 -16.92
CA GLY A 58 -21.26 -2.67 -16.96
C GLY A 58 -20.78 -4.12 -16.90
N ILE A 59 -21.58 -5.04 -16.35
CA ILE A 59 -21.20 -6.44 -16.18
C ILE A 59 -21.70 -7.31 -17.32
N PHE A 60 -22.90 -7.05 -17.84
CA PHE A 60 -23.35 -7.68 -19.08
C PHE A 60 -22.38 -7.42 -20.24
N LEU A 61 -21.74 -6.24 -20.27
CA LEU A 61 -20.70 -5.91 -21.24
C LEU A 61 -19.35 -6.60 -20.98
N SER A 62 -19.11 -7.13 -19.77
CA SER A 62 -17.85 -7.79 -19.41
C SER A 62 -17.75 -9.26 -19.83
N GLY A 63 -18.85 -9.85 -20.33
CA GLY A 63 -18.85 -11.16 -21.00
C GLY A 63 -18.53 -12.38 -20.15
N GLY A 64 -18.46 -12.26 -18.81
CA GLY A 64 -18.18 -13.40 -17.94
C GLY A 64 -19.41 -14.26 -17.65
N GLN A 65 -19.17 -15.51 -17.23
CA GLN A 65 -20.23 -16.46 -16.91
C GLN A 65 -21.10 -15.99 -15.73
N HIS A 66 -22.43 -16.12 -15.87
CA HIS A 66 -23.40 -15.68 -14.88
C HIS A 66 -23.91 -16.85 -14.03
N ASN A 67 -23.79 -16.75 -12.71
CA ASN A 67 -24.58 -17.55 -11.78
C ASN A 67 -25.87 -16.78 -11.44
N ASN A 68 -27.03 -17.37 -11.71
CA ASN A 68 -28.34 -16.69 -11.61
C ASN A 68 -28.79 -16.36 -10.17
N GLU A 69 -28.17 -16.95 -9.14
CA GLU A 69 -28.59 -16.76 -7.74
C GLU A 69 -27.85 -15.62 -7.02
N GLN A 70 -26.68 -15.24 -7.52
CA GLN A 70 -25.88 -14.13 -7.02
C GLN A 70 -25.22 -13.49 -8.23
N LYS A 71 -25.59 -12.24 -8.51
CA LYS A 71 -25.18 -11.45 -9.68
C LYS A 71 -23.67 -11.18 -9.66
N THR A 72 -22.93 -12.25 -9.90
CA THR A 72 -21.50 -12.40 -9.76
C THR A 72 -20.93 -12.89 -11.08
N THR A 73 -19.75 -12.40 -11.41
CA THR A 73 -19.09 -12.68 -12.69
C THR A 73 -17.61 -12.95 -12.41
N SER A 74 -17.13 -14.10 -12.85
CA SER A 74 -15.72 -14.46 -12.79
C SER A 74 -14.98 -13.91 -14.01
N LEU A 75 -13.81 -13.33 -13.76
CA LEU A 75 -12.93 -12.76 -14.77
C LEU A 75 -11.49 -13.18 -14.46
N GLN A 76 -10.70 -13.50 -15.47
CA GLN A 76 -9.28 -13.84 -15.25
C GLN A 76 -8.47 -12.59 -14.84
N TYR A 77 -8.84 -11.42 -15.36
CA TYR A 77 -8.09 -10.19 -15.23
C TYR A 77 -9.02 -8.97 -15.24
N ILE A 78 -8.73 -7.95 -14.43
CA ILE A 78 -9.42 -6.66 -14.46
C ILE A 78 -8.46 -5.50 -14.17
N ASN A 79 -8.71 -4.35 -14.80
CA ASN A 79 -8.07 -3.09 -14.47
C ASN A 79 -9.10 -2.10 -13.91
N ILE A 80 -8.84 -1.60 -12.71
CA ILE A 80 -9.69 -0.65 -12.00
C ILE A 80 -9.00 0.71 -11.96
N ARG A 81 -9.72 1.76 -12.38
CA ARG A 81 -9.24 3.14 -12.29
C ARG A 81 -9.30 3.62 -10.84
N GLY A 82 -8.22 4.18 -10.30
CA GLY A 82 -8.15 4.52 -8.87
C GLY A 82 -9.20 5.52 -8.38
N SER A 83 -9.72 6.37 -9.26
CA SER A 83 -10.81 7.31 -8.92
C SER A 83 -12.15 6.63 -8.62
N THR A 84 -12.36 5.39 -9.06
CA THR A 84 -13.61 4.63 -8.84
C THR A 84 -13.58 3.83 -7.54
N ILE A 85 -12.42 3.67 -6.91
CA ILE A 85 -12.26 2.93 -5.66
C ILE A 85 -12.83 3.75 -4.50
N ARG A 86 -13.64 3.11 -3.65
CA ARG A 86 -14.12 3.66 -2.37
C ARG A 86 -13.22 3.19 -1.23
N GLN A 87 -13.00 1.88 -1.13
CA GLN A 87 -12.18 1.28 -0.08
C GLN A 87 -11.59 -0.06 -0.54
N ILE A 88 -10.50 -0.49 0.10
CA ILE A 88 -9.86 -1.78 -0.12
C ILE A 88 -9.85 -2.51 1.22
N ILE A 89 -10.48 -3.67 1.26
CA ILE A 89 -10.48 -4.59 2.39
C ILE A 89 -9.23 -5.45 2.26
N LEU A 90 -8.40 -5.40 3.30
CA LEU A 90 -7.12 -6.09 3.40
C LEU A 90 -7.28 -7.48 4.03
N PRO A 91 -6.35 -8.42 3.80
CA PRO A 91 -6.28 -9.66 4.55
C PRO A 91 -6.11 -9.41 6.06
N ASP A 92 -6.73 -10.25 6.89
CA ASP A 92 -6.63 -10.15 8.35
C ASP A 92 -5.21 -10.46 8.87
N SER A 93 -4.44 -11.27 8.13
CA SER A 93 -3.09 -11.72 8.51
C SER A 93 -1.95 -10.79 8.06
N LEU A 94 -2.27 -9.58 7.61
CA LEU A 94 -1.29 -8.66 7.04
C LEU A 94 -0.46 -7.95 8.13
N ASN A 95 0.87 -8.07 8.05
CA ASN A 95 1.80 -7.39 8.96
C ASN A 95 1.94 -5.88 8.66
N LEU A 96 0.98 -5.09 9.17
CA LEU A 96 0.91 -3.64 8.93
C LEU A 96 2.17 -2.89 9.38
N ASP A 97 2.77 -3.27 10.50
CA ASP A 97 3.93 -2.58 11.08
C ASP A 97 5.14 -2.55 10.14
N SER A 98 5.38 -3.65 9.43
CA SER A 98 6.46 -3.75 8.44
C SER A 98 6.12 -2.97 7.16
N LEU A 99 4.87 -3.07 6.71
CA LEU A 99 4.45 -2.53 5.42
C LEU A 99 4.25 -1.00 5.46
N LEU A 100 3.86 -0.43 6.60
CA LEU A 100 3.67 1.02 6.77
C LEU A 100 4.99 1.80 6.85
N VAL A 101 6.13 1.14 6.98
CA VAL A 101 7.45 1.81 6.97
C VAL A 101 7.74 2.38 5.58
N ASP A 102 7.86 3.71 5.49
CA ASP A 102 8.33 4.38 4.29
C ASP A 102 9.86 4.48 4.31
N GLU A 103 10.53 3.66 3.52
CA GLU A 103 11.98 3.65 3.39
C GLU A 103 12.54 5.01 2.97
N ARG A 104 11.81 5.79 2.16
CA ARG A 104 12.26 7.13 1.74
C ARG A 104 12.31 8.08 2.93
N HIS A 105 11.32 7.97 3.81
CA HIS A 105 11.27 8.75 5.03
C HIS A 105 12.39 8.34 5.99
N LEU A 106 12.61 7.03 6.15
CA LEU A 106 13.69 6.47 6.95
C LEU A 106 15.07 6.94 6.44
N ASN A 107 15.30 6.85 5.13
CA ASN A 107 16.55 7.27 4.49
C ASN A 107 16.80 8.77 4.64
N ARG A 108 15.75 9.61 4.56
CA ARG A 108 15.86 11.05 4.81
C ARG A 108 16.28 11.32 6.26
N LEU A 109 15.63 10.66 7.22
CA LEU A 109 15.93 10.83 8.63
C LEU A 109 17.36 10.38 8.99
N LYS A 110 17.82 9.27 8.41
CA LYS A 110 19.22 8.80 8.51
C LYS A 110 20.20 9.84 7.97
N ARG A 111 19.94 10.41 6.79
CA ARG A 111 20.78 11.48 6.19
C ARG A 111 20.82 12.75 7.05
N THR A 112 19.72 13.11 7.69
CA THR A 112 19.66 14.28 8.58
C THR A 112 20.27 14.05 9.97
N GLY A 113 20.79 12.85 10.27
CA GLY A 113 21.33 12.51 11.58
C GLY A 113 20.29 12.50 12.71
N LYS A 114 19.00 12.51 12.38
CA LYS A 114 17.89 12.41 13.34
C LYS A 114 17.57 10.96 13.72
N LEU A 115 18.08 10.00 12.95
CA LEU A 115 18.15 8.59 13.30
C LEU A 115 19.62 8.24 13.51
N THR A 116 20.12 8.46 14.73
CA THR A 116 21.41 7.90 15.15
C THR A 116 21.13 6.64 15.95
N ASP A 117 21.76 5.53 15.60
CA ASP A 117 21.90 4.42 16.54
C ASP A 117 22.51 5.00 17.82
N GLU A 118 21.83 4.86 18.95
CA GLU A 118 22.26 5.35 20.27
C GLU A 118 23.71 4.91 20.58
N TYR A 119 24.12 3.74 20.11
CA TYR A 119 25.49 3.22 20.17
C TYR A 119 26.54 4.10 19.48
N SER A 120 26.20 4.76 18.38
CA SER A 120 27.11 5.64 17.63
C SER A 120 27.18 7.06 18.23
N LYS A 121 26.11 7.50 18.91
CA LYS A 121 26.07 8.77 19.62
C LYS A 121 26.95 8.74 20.87
N LYS A 122 26.96 7.61 21.61
CA LYS A 122 27.83 7.40 22.76
C LYS A 122 29.32 7.46 22.39
N ARG A 123 29.73 6.81 21.28
CA ARG A 123 31.12 6.85 20.78
C ARG A 123 31.63 8.24 20.41
N ARG A 124 30.74 9.18 20.02
CA ARG A 124 31.13 10.56 19.71
C ARG A 124 31.23 11.46 20.95
N MET A 125 30.50 11.18 22.02
CA MET A 125 30.65 11.92 23.28
C MET A 125 31.96 11.55 23.99
N ASP A 126 32.35 10.26 23.95
CA ASP A 126 33.57 9.79 24.61
C ASP A 126 34.85 10.34 23.94
N SER A 127 34.83 10.60 22.62
CA SER A 127 35.98 11.17 21.92
C SER A 127 36.14 12.69 22.08
N ASN A 128 35.15 13.38 22.67
CA ASN A 128 35.17 14.83 22.85
C ASN A 128 35.46 15.25 24.30
N GLY A 129 35.77 14.28 25.18
CA GLY A 129 36.31 14.52 26.51
C GLY A 129 37.84 14.53 26.49
N SER A 130 38.42 15.69 26.81
CA SER A 130 39.86 15.90 27.03
C SER A 130 40.73 16.24 25.80
N SER A 131 40.50 17.43 25.24
CA SER A 131 41.60 18.24 24.72
C SER A 131 42.12 19.15 25.85
N ALA A 132 42.72 18.55 26.88
CA ALA A 132 43.53 19.30 27.82
C ALA A 132 44.60 20.07 27.02
N LYS A 133 44.52 21.41 27.09
CA LYS A 133 45.46 22.36 26.48
C LYS A 133 46.90 21.88 26.72
N ARG A 134 47.55 21.33 25.69
CA ARG A 134 49.00 21.09 25.69
C ARG A 134 49.68 22.46 25.71
N VAL A 135 50.07 22.90 26.90
CA VAL A 135 50.93 24.06 27.11
C VAL A 135 52.24 23.81 26.34
N LYS A 136 52.48 24.57 25.27
CA LYS A 136 53.79 24.62 24.60
C LYS A 136 54.78 25.22 25.59
N ARG A 137 55.67 24.40 26.16
CA ARG A 137 56.84 24.88 26.88
C ARG A 137 57.83 25.40 25.83
N ALA A 138 58.14 26.69 25.90
CA ALA A 138 59.25 27.28 25.18
C ALA A 138 60.55 26.96 25.93
N MET A 139 61.60 26.59 25.17
CA MET A 139 63.01 26.73 25.55
C MET A 139 63.63 27.74 24.59
#